data_AF-A0A3D1HE36-F1
#
_entry.id   AF-A0A3D1HE36-F1
#
_cell.length_a   1.000
_cell.length_b   1.000
_cell.length_c   1.000
_cell.angle_alpha   90.00
_cell.angle_beta   90.00
_cell.angle_gamma   90.00
#
_symmetry.space_group_name_H-M   'P 1'
#
loop_
_entity.id
_entity.type
_entity.pdbx_description
1 polymer ?
#
loop_
_entity_poly.entity_id
_entity_poly.type
_entity_poly.pdbx_seq_one_letter_code
_entity_poly.pdbx_strand_id
1 'polypeptide(L)'
;MEWISGIQRAIDYVESHLTDEIDFESAAREAYSSSFHFQRVFSILCGITLGDYIRMRRLSLAASDILNTDEKVIDIALKYGY
;
A
#
# COMPACT_ATOMS: atom_id res chain seq x y z
N MET A 1 19.62 -9.94 -1.12
CA MET A 1 19.24 -9.75 0.30
C MET A 1 18.84 -8.31 0.60
N GLU A 2 19.57 -7.29 0.10
CA GLU A 2 19.23 -5.85 0.29
C GLU A 2 17.88 -5.41 -0.31
N TRP A 3 17.51 -5.89 -1.49
CA TRP A 3 16.24 -5.49 -2.12
C TRP A 3 15.00 -6.08 -1.44
N ILE A 4 15.11 -7.27 -0.87
CA ILE A 4 14.00 -7.90 -0.14
C ILE A 4 13.71 -7.12 1.14
N SER A 5 14.76 -6.73 1.88
CA SER A 5 14.60 -5.91 3.09
C SER A 5 14.11 -4.50 2.75
N GLY A 6 14.59 -3.90 1.65
CA GLY A 6 14.09 -2.61 1.16
C GLY A 6 12.62 -2.63 0.77
N ILE A 7 12.17 -3.68 0.06
CA ILE A 7 10.76 -3.87 -0.26
C ILE A 7 9.93 -4.05 1.01
N GLN A 8 10.40 -4.84 1.99
CA GLN A 8 9.66 -5.03 3.22
C GLN A 8 9.45 -3.69 3.94
N ARG A 9 10.48 -2.85 4.09
CA ARG A 9 10.32 -1.53 4.71
C ARG A 9 9.35 -0.62 3.95
N ALA A 10 9.38 -0.65 2.62
CA ALA A 10 8.44 0.09 1.80
C ALA A 10 6.99 -0.42 1.96
N ILE A 11 6.80 -1.74 2.07
CA ILE A 11 5.51 -2.35 2.39
C ILE A 11 5.04 -1.93 3.78
N ASP A 12 5.92 -1.96 4.78
CA ASP A 12 5.60 -1.56 6.15
C ASP A 12 5.13 -0.09 6.20
N TYR A 13 5.83 0.80 5.48
CA TYR A 13 5.41 2.19 5.29
C TYR A 13 4.02 2.27 4.63
N VAL A 14 3.78 1.53 3.56
CA VAL A 14 2.47 1.54 2.89
C VAL A 14 1.36 1.05 3.81
N GLU A 15 1.57 -0.06 4.51
CA GLU A 15 0.58 -0.66 5.41
C GLU A 15 0.20 0.30 6.56
N SER A 16 1.16 1.09 7.07
CA SER A 16 0.88 2.07 8.13
C SER A 16 0.15 3.34 7.65
N HIS A 17 0.00 3.53 6.32
CA HIS A 17 -0.63 4.71 5.72
C HIS A 17 -1.84 4.34 4.82
N LEU A 18 -2.39 3.13 4.95
CA LEU A 18 -3.48 2.66 4.06
C LEU A 18 -4.75 3.51 4.13
N THR A 19 -5.00 4.22 5.23
CA THR A 19 -6.14 5.14 5.41
C THR A 19 -5.79 6.61 5.18
N ASP A 20 -4.52 6.90 4.87
CA ASP A 20 -4.00 8.25 4.68
C ASP A 20 -3.48 8.45 3.25
N GLU A 21 -2.91 9.63 2.97
CA GLU A 21 -2.19 9.87 1.72
C GLU A 21 -0.87 9.08 1.72
N ILE A 22 -0.61 8.35 0.64
CA ILE A 22 0.61 7.56 0.46
C ILE A 22 1.51 8.26 -0.55
N ASP A 23 2.68 8.70 -0.09
CA ASP A 23 3.71 9.27 -0.97
C ASP A 23 4.64 8.16 -1.50
N PHE A 24 4.64 7.99 -2.82
CA PHE A 24 5.43 6.96 -3.50
C PHE A 24 6.94 7.24 -3.42
N GLU A 25 7.34 8.51 -3.30
CA GLU A 25 8.75 8.87 -3.06
C GLU A 25 9.18 8.44 -1.66
N SER A 26 8.32 8.61 -0.66
CA SER A 26 8.60 8.17 0.71
C SER A 26 8.68 6.65 0.82
N ALA A 27 7.77 5.91 0.18
CA ALA A 27 7.88 4.45 0.09
C ALA A 27 9.20 3.99 -0.57
N ALA A 28 9.62 4.65 -1.65
CA ALA A 28 10.85 4.33 -2.35
C ALA A 28 12.12 4.67 -1.53
N ARG A 29 12.05 5.74 -0.72
CA ARG A 29 13.13 6.16 0.18
C ARG A 29 13.45 5.10 1.23
N GLU A 30 12.45 4.37 1.72
CA GLU A 30 12.65 3.24 2.63
C GLU A 30 13.50 2.12 2.01
N ALA A 31 13.44 1.98 0.69
CA ALA A 31 14.25 1.04 -0.09
C ALA A 31 15.58 1.64 -0.59
N TYR A 32 15.93 2.87 -0.18
CA TYR A 32 17.10 3.63 -0.67
C TYR A 32 17.14 3.76 -2.20
N SER A 33 15.97 3.95 -2.82
CA SER A 33 15.81 4.00 -4.27
C SER A 33 15.01 5.23 -4.68
N SER A 34 15.20 5.68 -5.93
CA SER A 34 14.25 6.60 -6.56
C SER A 34 12.90 5.91 -6.75
N SER A 35 11.81 6.69 -6.74
CA SER A 35 10.46 6.17 -6.98
C SER A 35 10.33 5.40 -8.30
N PHE A 36 10.92 5.92 -9.39
CA PHE A 36 10.90 5.23 -10.68
C PHE A 36 11.56 3.84 -10.63
N HIS A 37 12.77 3.75 -10.07
CA HIS A 37 13.48 2.48 -10.01
C HIS A 37 12.81 1.51 -9.04
N PHE A 38 12.35 2.02 -7.89
CA PHE A 38 11.65 1.24 -6.88
C PHE A 38 10.38 0.60 -7.44
N GLN A 39 9.50 1.37 -8.08
CA GLN A 39 8.25 0.84 -8.64
C GLN A 39 8.50 -0.24 -9.69
N ARG A 40 9.56 -0.09 -10.50
CA ARG A 40 9.97 -1.11 -11.48
C ARG A 40 10.43 -2.39 -10.78
N VAL A 41 11.31 -2.29 -9.78
CA VAL A 41 11.82 -3.45 -9.03
C VAL A 41 10.71 -4.11 -8.22
N PHE A 42 9.84 -3.33 -7.57
CA PHE A 42 8.66 -3.83 -6.86
C PHE A 42 7.78 -4.66 -7.81
N SER A 43 7.48 -4.16 -9.00
CA SER A 43 6.64 -4.88 -9.97
C SER A 43 7.28 -6.19 -10.44
N ILE A 44 8.61 -6.20 -10.63
CA ILE A 44 9.34 -7.42 -11.00
C ILE A 44 9.30 -8.46 -9.87
N LEU A 45 9.45 -8.04 -8.62
CA LEU A 45 9.55 -8.94 -7.47
C LEU A 45 8.18 -9.40 -6.93
N CYS A 46 7.19 -8.51 -6.93
CA CYS A 46 5.84 -8.76 -6.39
C CYS A 46 4.84 -9.21 -7.46
N GLY A 47 5.16 -9.06 -8.75
CA GLY A 47 4.29 -9.43 -9.87
C GLY A 47 3.10 -8.48 -10.10
N ILE A 48 2.99 -7.40 -9.32
CA ILE A 48 1.95 -6.36 -9.40
C ILE A 48 2.57 -4.99 -9.13
N THR A 49 1.92 -3.92 -9.59
CA THR A 49 2.40 -2.57 -9.30
C THR A 49 2.17 -2.19 -7.83
N LEU A 50 2.92 -1.22 -7.32
CA LEU A 50 2.70 -0.69 -5.97
C LEU A 50 1.27 -0.12 -5.81
N GLY A 51 0.76 0.55 -6.84
CA GLY A 51 -0.61 1.08 -6.83
C GLY A 51 -1.67 -0.02 -6.78
N ASP A 52 -1.44 -1.15 -7.46
CA ASP A 52 -2.33 -2.31 -7.37
C ASP A 52 -2.30 -2.93 -5.98
N TYR A 53 -1.11 -3.07 -5.40
CA TYR A 53 -0.96 -3.54 -4.02
C TYR A 53 -1.77 -2.68 -3.04
N ILE A 54 -1.58 -1.36 -3.06
CA ILE A 54 -2.30 -0.41 -2.20
C ILE A 54 -3.81 -0.57 -2.36
N ARG A 55 -4.30 -0.62 -3.61
CA ARG A 55 -5.73 -0.74 -3.90
C ARG A 55 -6.32 -2.05 -3.38
N MET A 56 -5.61 -3.17 -3.59
CA MET A 56 -6.06 -4.49 -3.12
C MET A 56 -6.08 -4.58 -1.60
N ARG A 57 -5.09 -3.98 -0.92
CA ARG A 57 -5.05 -3.91 0.55
C ARG A 57 -6.18 -3.06 1.12
N ARG A 58 -6.40 -1.86 0.58
CA ARG A 58 -7.55 -1.00 0.92
C ARG A 58 -8.88 -1.72 0.74
N LEU A 59 -9.08 -2.41 -0.39
CA LEU A 59 -10.31 -3.16 -0.64
C LEU A 59 -10.49 -4.33 0.36
N SER A 60 -9.41 -5.02 0.70
CA SER A 60 -9.44 -6.13 1.66
C SER A 60 -9.82 -5.65 3.06
N LEU A 61 -9.27 -4.51 3.50
CA LEU A 61 -9.61 -3.90 4.79
C LEU A 61 -11.03 -3.34 4.80
N ALA A 62 -11.46 -2.65 3.73
CA ALA A 62 -12.83 -2.19 3.59
C ALA A 62 -13.83 -3.36 3.67
N ALA A 63 -13.55 -4.48 3.00
CA ALA A 63 -14.36 -5.68 3.10
C ALA A 63 -14.41 -6.25 4.53
N SER A 64 -13.28 -6.22 5.25
CA SER A 64 -13.22 -6.61 6.65
C SER A 64 -14.09 -5.71 7.53
N ASP A 65 -14.03 -4.39 7.35
CA ASP A 65 -14.84 -3.45 8.15
C ASP A 65 -16.33 -3.62 7.84
N ILE A 66 -16.70 -3.85 6.57
CA ILE A 66 -18.09 -4.13 6.18
C ILE A 66 -18.62 -5.40 6.85
N LEU A 67 -17.80 -6.43 7.01
CA LEU A 67 -18.22 -7.71 7.58
C LEU A 67 -18.25 -7.72 9.11
N ASN A 68 -17.42 -6.89 9.75
CA ASN A 68 -17.15 -6.97 11.18
C ASN A 68 -17.64 -5.76 11.99
N THR A 69 -18.23 -4.75 11.34
CA THR A 69 -18.71 -3.53 11.99
C THR A 69 -20.11 -3.13 11.50
N ASP A 70 -20.77 -2.21 12.22
CA ASP A 70 -22.01 -1.57 11.80
C ASP A 70 -21.76 -0.17 11.17
N GLU A 71 -20.52 0.13 10.77
CA GLU A 71 -20.18 1.39 10.10
C GLU A 71 -20.90 1.49 8.74
N LYS A 72 -21.33 2.69 8.34
CA LYS A 72 -22.00 2.86 7.05
C LYS A 72 -21.00 2.60 5.93
N VAL A 73 -21.45 1.94 4.86
CA VAL A 73 -20.63 1.67 3.67
C VAL A 73 -19.97 2.93 3.11
N ILE A 74 -20.67 4.08 3.15
CA ILE A 74 -20.11 5.36 2.71
C ILE A 74 -18.97 5.86 3.59
N ASP A 75 -19.04 5.65 4.90
CA ASP A 75 -18.00 6.07 5.84
C ASP A 75 -16.76 5.17 5.67
N ILE A 76 -16.95 3.86 5.45
CA ILE A 76 -15.88 2.91 5.12
C ILE A 76 -15.23 3.26 3.78
N ALA A 77 -16.03 3.60 2.75
CA ALA A 77 -15.51 4.02 1.45
C ALA A 77 -14.59 5.24 1.60
N LEU A 78 -15.06 6.27 2.30
CA LEU A 78 -14.27 7.48 2.57
C LEU A 78 -12.98 7.18 3.35
N LYS A 79 -13.03 6.32 4.37
CA LYS A 79 -11.88 5.90 5.18
C LYS A 79 -10.76 5.27 4.36
N TYR A 80 -11.10 4.53 3.29
CA TYR A 80 -10.10 3.87 2.42
C TYR A 80 -9.90 4.60 1.07
N GLY A 81 -10.48 5.79 0.90
CA GLY A 81 -10.27 6.64 -0.28
C GLY A 81 -11.04 6.22 -1.53
N TYR A 82 -12.27 5.72 -1.37
CA TYR A 82 -13.23 5.42 -2.43
C TYR A 82 -14.38 6.43 -2.49
#